data_AF-A0AB37ID92-F1
#
_entry.id   AF-A0AB37ID92-F1
#
_cell.length_a   1.000
_cell.length_b   1.000
_cell.length_c   1.000
_cell.angle_alpha   90.00
_cell.angle_beta   90.00
_cell.angle_gamma   90.00
#
_symmetry.space_group_name_H-M   'P 1'
#
loop_
_entity.id
_entity.type
_entity.pdbx_description
1 polymer ?
#
loop_
_entity_poly.entity_id
_entity_poly.type
_entity_poly.pdbx_seq_one_letter_code
_entity_poly.pdbx_strand_id
1 'polypeptide(L)'
;MKKYAVSLLLFVFGIFVLSANVGAQEVTSKEIFSIPEPTWIFNSGMSKGKNHDRQDLGFILSENTELRMRQTNAHFKNKLKLRLLGNDKKNEKSIEVGSNWVSIRADEPLVPFVDTPYGEGSAQIEYEVVTSKEMKALPVYEYHGNETMFFSMWDTEDAEYALIQGVDFQLLVPKLDKELVRNLKDFPSIDALIEYHHGIFALFNGIAGFDGSAPENQNGANRYFLKADDSGAGAAYYGG
;
A
#
# COMPACT_ATOMS: atom_id res chain seq x y z
N MET A 1 -50.38 14.31 -6.07
CA MET A 1 -49.08 14.55 -6.75
C MET A 1 -47.98 14.39 -5.71
N LYS A 2 -47.27 13.25 -5.75
CA LYS A 2 -46.26 12.87 -4.75
C LYS A 2 -44.96 13.64 -5.01
N LYS A 3 -44.42 14.25 -3.97
CA LYS A 3 -43.12 14.94 -3.94
C LYS A 3 -42.03 13.87 -3.80
N TYR A 4 -41.08 13.83 -4.74
CA TYR A 4 -39.87 13.02 -4.59
C TYR A 4 -38.81 13.87 -3.89
N ALA A 5 -38.48 13.49 -2.65
CA ALA A 5 -37.29 13.98 -1.97
C ALA A 5 -36.12 13.11 -2.44
N VAL A 6 -35.18 13.72 -3.16
CA VAL A 6 -33.90 13.09 -3.51
C VAL A 6 -33.03 13.13 -2.25
N SER A 7 -32.78 11.97 -1.65
CA SER A 7 -31.86 11.83 -0.53
C SER A 7 -30.44 11.82 -1.07
N LEU A 8 -29.70 12.90 -0.85
CA LEU A 8 -28.28 12.99 -1.12
C LEU A 8 -27.54 12.20 -0.02
N LEU A 9 -27.09 10.98 -0.32
CA LEU A 9 -26.16 10.27 0.55
C LEU A 9 -24.77 10.91 0.40
N LEU A 10 -24.42 11.77 1.35
CA LEU A 10 -23.05 12.20 1.58
C LEU A 10 -22.31 11.04 2.28
N PHE A 11 -21.49 10.31 1.52
CA PHE A 11 -20.45 9.47 2.10
C PHE A 11 -19.36 10.40 2.65
N VAL A 12 -19.40 10.65 3.95
CA VAL A 12 -18.30 11.28 4.68
C VAL A 12 -17.24 10.20 4.86
N PHE A 13 -16.20 10.21 4.01
CA PHE A 13 -14.96 9.49 4.32
C PHE A 13 -14.38 10.17 5.57
N GLY A 14 -14.53 9.50 6.71
CA GLY A 14 -13.90 9.92 7.96
C GLY A 14 -12.39 9.82 7.81
N ILE A 15 -11.72 10.96 7.82
CA ILE A 15 -10.28 11.07 8.03
C ILE A 15 -10.01 10.53 9.44
N PHE A 16 -9.60 9.28 9.54
CA PHE A 16 -8.93 8.74 10.72
C PHE A 16 -7.46 8.55 10.38
N VAL A 17 -6.70 9.64 10.44
CA VAL A 17 -5.25 9.53 10.66
C VAL A 17 -5.06 9.13 12.12
N LEU A 18 -5.23 7.84 12.39
CA LEU A 18 -4.65 7.23 13.58
C LEU A 18 -3.23 6.85 13.19
N SER A 19 -2.27 7.71 13.51
CA SER A 19 -0.89 7.29 13.67
C SER A 19 -0.91 6.15 14.69
N ALA A 20 -0.84 4.90 14.21
CA ALA A 20 -0.78 3.75 15.09
C ALA A 20 0.61 3.77 15.74
N ASN A 21 0.68 4.31 16.96
CA ASN A 21 1.82 4.04 17.84
C ASN A 21 1.78 2.54 18.14
N VAL A 22 2.53 1.75 17.37
CA VAL A 22 2.69 0.33 17.64
C VAL A 22 3.63 0.22 18.82
N GLY A 23 3.04 0.10 20.01
CA GLY A 23 3.74 -0.14 21.26
C GLY A 23 4.48 -1.46 21.23
N ALA A 24 5.67 -1.46 21.83
CA ALA A 24 6.43 -2.65 22.18
C ALA A 24 5.52 -3.73 22.80
N GLN A 25 5.51 -4.93 22.21
CA GLN A 25 4.89 -6.13 22.81
C GLN A 25 3.35 -6.09 22.96
N GLU A 26 2.66 -5.12 22.34
CA GLU A 26 1.20 -5.11 22.25
C GLU A 26 0.71 -5.81 20.98
N VAL A 27 -0.32 -6.66 21.14
CA VAL A 27 -0.98 -7.30 20.00
C VAL A 27 -1.95 -6.30 19.38
N THR A 28 -1.64 -5.83 18.17
CA THR A 28 -2.48 -4.93 17.40
C THR A 28 -3.35 -5.73 16.43
N SER A 29 -4.63 -5.39 16.34
CA SER A 29 -5.58 -5.94 15.36
C SER A 29 -5.78 -4.97 14.20
N LYS A 30 -5.73 -5.47 12.96
CA LYS A 30 -6.02 -4.67 11.75
C LYS A 30 -6.84 -5.47 10.74
N GLU A 31 -7.86 -4.85 10.17
CA GLU A 31 -8.57 -5.40 9.02
C GLU A 31 -7.71 -5.22 7.76
N ILE A 32 -7.64 -6.26 6.94
CA ILE A 32 -7.07 -6.23 5.60
C ILE A 32 -8.22 -6.44 4.62
N PHE A 33 -8.61 -5.39 3.91
CA PHE A 33 -9.71 -5.47 2.95
C PHE A 33 -9.33 -6.31 1.74
N SER A 34 -10.31 -6.92 1.07
CA SER A 34 -10.12 -7.58 -0.23
C SER A 34 -10.64 -6.69 -1.35
N ILE A 35 -10.14 -6.92 -2.56
CA ILE A 35 -10.66 -6.31 -3.79
C ILE A 35 -11.21 -7.39 -4.74
N PRO A 36 -12.14 -7.05 -5.65
CA PRO A 36 -12.59 -8.00 -6.66
C PRO A 36 -11.43 -8.52 -7.50
N GLU A 37 -11.39 -9.82 -7.76
CA GLU A 37 -10.42 -10.38 -8.71
C GLU A 37 -10.82 -9.99 -10.14
N PRO A 38 -10.00 -9.24 -10.89
CA PRO A 38 -10.31 -8.90 -12.28
C PRO A 38 -10.00 -10.08 -13.20
N THR A 39 -10.78 -11.16 -13.06
CA THR A 39 -10.55 -12.44 -13.76
C THR A 39 -10.58 -12.28 -15.28
N TRP A 40 -11.36 -11.34 -15.83
CA TRP A 40 -11.36 -11.02 -17.26
C TRP A 40 -10.02 -10.47 -17.75
N ILE A 41 -9.33 -9.68 -16.93
CA ILE A 41 -7.97 -9.19 -17.22
C ILE A 41 -6.99 -10.37 -17.13
N PHE A 42 -7.00 -11.13 -16.04
CA PHE A 42 -6.01 -12.18 -15.82
C PHE A 42 -6.16 -13.36 -16.80
N ASN A 43 -7.39 -13.75 -17.12
CA ASN A 43 -7.66 -14.83 -18.07
C ASN A 43 -7.36 -14.44 -19.52
N SER A 44 -7.27 -13.14 -19.83
CA SER A 44 -6.78 -12.68 -21.14
C SER A 44 -5.27 -12.88 -21.35
N GLY A 45 -4.55 -13.29 -20.29
CA GLY A 45 -3.09 -13.40 -20.27
C GLY A 45 -2.38 -12.12 -19.81
N MET A 46 -3.10 -11.03 -19.55
CA MET A 46 -2.52 -9.82 -18.98
C MET A 46 -2.21 -10.01 -17.49
N SER A 47 -1.00 -9.65 -17.07
CA SER A 47 -0.57 -9.63 -15.66
C SER A 47 -0.73 -8.27 -14.99
N LYS A 48 -1.62 -7.42 -15.52
CA LYS A 48 -1.77 -6.00 -15.15
C LYS A 48 -2.05 -5.81 -13.65
N GLY A 49 -1.07 -5.27 -12.93
CA GLY A 49 -1.11 -4.99 -11.49
C GLY A 49 -1.40 -6.20 -10.60
N LYS A 50 -1.28 -7.42 -11.13
CA LYS A 50 -1.53 -8.65 -10.38
C LYS A 50 -0.55 -8.78 -9.22
N ASN A 51 -1.05 -8.83 -7.99
CA ASN A 51 -0.25 -8.85 -6.73
C ASN A 51 0.56 -7.55 -6.46
N HIS A 52 0.15 -6.43 -7.06
CA HIS A 52 0.80 -5.14 -6.81
C HIS A 52 0.09 -4.34 -5.71
N ASP A 53 -1.23 -4.48 -5.52
CA ASP A 53 -1.91 -3.73 -4.46
C ASP A 53 -1.55 -4.29 -3.09
N ARG A 54 -1.30 -3.39 -2.14
CA ARG A 54 -0.77 -3.70 -0.81
C ARG A 54 -1.38 -2.77 0.23
N GLN A 55 -1.43 -3.24 1.47
CA GLN A 55 -1.83 -2.47 2.63
C GLN A 55 -0.66 -2.42 3.61
N ASP A 56 -0.14 -1.23 3.88
CA ASP A 56 0.93 -1.02 4.86
C ASP A 56 0.43 -1.27 6.29
N LEU A 57 1.33 -1.54 7.24
CA LEU A 57 0.97 -1.59 8.67
C LEU A 57 1.19 -0.25 9.40
N GLY A 58 1.62 0.81 8.70
CA GLY A 58 1.77 2.16 9.25
C GLY A 58 3.07 2.46 10.02
N PHE A 59 4.05 1.56 10.03
CA PHE A 59 5.32 1.74 10.74
C PHE A 59 6.51 1.23 9.94
N ILE A 60 7.72 1.59 10.35
CA ILE A 60 8.97 1.04 9.83
C ILE A 60 9.49 0.00 10.83
N LEU A 61 9.62 -1.26 10.39
CA LEU A 61 10.19 -2.31 11.22
C LEU A 61 11.70 -2.10 11.30
N SER A 62 12.21 -1.85 12.51
CA SER A 62 13.64 -1.69 12.74
C SER A 62 14.43 -2.95 12.38
N GLU A 63 15.69 -2.78 12.00
CA GLU A 63 16.61 -3.90 11.74
C GLU A 63 16.63 -4.90 12.90
N ASN A 64 16.78 -6.18 12.56
CA ASN A 64 16.85 -7.32 13.48
C ASN A 64 15.68 -7.44 14.47
N THR A 65 14.60 -6.69 14.25
CA THR A 65 13.40 -6.72 15.09
C THR A 65 12.41 -7.72 14.52
N GLU A 66 11.84 -8.55 15.39
CA GLU A 66 10.88 -9.58 14.97
C GLU A 66 9.46 -9.01 14.93
N LEU A 67 8.83 -9.13 13.76
CA LEU A 67 7.39 -8.95 13.58
C LEU A 67 6.72 -10.32 13.58
N ARG A 68 5.77 -10.52 14.49
CA ARG A 68 4.93 -11.71 14.52
C ARG A 68 3.56 -11.36 13.99
N MET A 69 2.96 -12.24 13.19
CA MET A 69 1.62 -12.03 12.64
C MET A 69 0.83 -13.34 12.56
N ARG A 70 -0.50 -13.25 12.71
CA ARG A 70 -1.46 -14.29 12.34
C ARG A 70 -2.72 -13.67 11.75
N GLN A 71 -3.46 -14.47 11.02
CA GLN A 71 -4.80 -14.16 10.53
C GLN A 71 -5.84 -14.80 11.49
N THR A 72 -6.89 -14.07 11.86
CA THR A 72 -7.85 -14.51 12.89
C THR A 72 -9.30 -14.61 12.40
N ASN A 73 -9.64 -14.05 11.25
CA ASN A 73 -10.99 -14.23 10.68
C ASN A 73 -11.16 -15.65 10.11
N ALA A 74 -11.90 -16.50 10.82
CA ALA A 74 -12.16 -17.89 10.46
C ALA A 74 -12.90 -18.08 9.12
N HIS A 75 -13.56 -17.05 8.60
CA HIS A 75 -14.25 -17.08 7.30
C HIS A 75 -13.31 -16.83 6.12
N PHE A 76 -12.17 -16.19 6.35
CA PHE A 76 -11.15 -15.98 5.31
C PHE A 76 -10.29 -17.24 5.18
N LYS A 77 -10.29 -17.85 3.98
CA LYS A 77 -9.65 -19.16 3.75
C LYS A 77 -8.29 -19.10 3.07
N ASN A 78 -7.97 -17.96 2.46
CA ASN A 78 -6.68 -17.77 1.80
C ASN A 78 -5.58 -17.48 2.83
N LYS A 79 -4.32 -17.69 2.44
CA LYS A 79 -3.20 -17.14 3.19
C LYS A 79 -2.92 -15.73 2.69
N LEU A 80 -2.53 -14.85 3.61
CA LEU A 80 -2.03 -13.53 3.27
C LEU A 80 -0.53 -13.63 2.97
N LYS A 81 -0.01 -12.71 2.16
CA LYS A 81 1.43 -12.57 1.96
C LYS A 81 1.92 -11.30 2.65
N LEU A 82 2.69 -11.46 3.71
CA LEU A 82 3.37 -10.38 4.41
C LEU A 82 4.73 -10.14 3.73
N ARG A 83 5.05 -8.89 3.42
CA ARG A 83 6.30 -8.46 2.81
C ARG A 83 6.95 -7.38 3.66
N LEU A 84 8.26 -7.47 3.87
CA LEU A 84 9.09 -6.37 4.36
C LEU A 84 9.78 -5.76 3.15
N LEU A 85 9.44 -4.52 2.81
CA LEU A 85 9.84 -3.85 1.57
C LEU A 85 10.68 -2.59 1.83
N GLY A 86 11.57 -2.31 0.90
CA GLY A 86 12.47 -1.16 0.91
C GLY A 86 12.84 -0.76 -0.51
N ASN A 87 14.02 -0.16 -0.69
CA ASN A 87 14.50 0.26 -2.02
C ASN A 87 15.53 -0.71 -2.64
N ASP A 88 15.77 -1.90 -2.07
CA ASP A 88 16.59 -2.96 -2.68
C ASP A 88 15.97 -4.35 -2.44
N LYS A 89 15.58 -5.04 -3.51
CA LYS A 89 14.98 -6.37 -3.44
C LYS A 89 15.85 -7.44 -2.77
N LYS A 90 17.18 -7.26 -2.70
CA LYS A 90 18.07 -8.24 -2.07
C LYS A 90 17.86 -8.36 -0.56
N ASN A 91 17.41 -7.27 0.06
CA ASN A 91 17.26 -7.19 1.50
C ASN A 91 15.83 -7.50 1.95
N GLU A 92 14.87 -7.36 1.03
CA GLU A 92 13.45 -7.62 1.25
C GLU A 92 13.17 -9.07 1.64
N LYS A 93 12.12 -9.25 2.45
CA LYS A 93 11.67 -10.56 2.94
C LYS A 93 10.18 -10.73 2.71
N SER A 94 9.71 -11.97 2.60
CA SER A 94 8.27 -12.26 2.60
C SER A 94 7.96 -13.60 3.25
N ILE A 95 6.75 -13.71 3.80
CA ILE A 95 6.24 -14.93 4.41
C ILE A 95 4.72 -15.04 4.20
N GLU A 96 4.21 -16.26 4.15
CA GLU A 96 2.77 -16.51 4.19
C GLU A 96 2.24 -16.44 5.62
N VAL A 97 1.11 -15.78 5.81
CA VAL A 97 0.40 -15.64 7.09
C VAL A 97 -0.93 -16.36 7.01
N GLY A 98 -1.12 -17.33 7.90
CA GLY A 98 -2.38 -18.06 8.10
C GLY A 98 -2.84 -17.94 9.55
N SER A 99 -3.59 -18.93 10.05
CA SER A 99 -4.16 -18.90 11.40
C SER A 99 -3.14 -19.01 12.54
N ASN A 100 -1.94 -19.52 12.24
CA ASN A 100 -0.86 -19.69 13.21
C ASN A 100 0.05 -18.47 13.22
N TRP A 101 0.61 -18.16 14.39
CA TRP A 101 1.67 -17.16 14.50
C TRP A 101 2.88 -17.55 13.65
N VAL A 102 3.29 -16.62 12.80
CA VAL A 102 4.55 -16.68 12.05
C VAL A 102 5.39 -15.46 12.37
N SER A 103 6.70 -15.56 12.17
CA SER A 103 7.67 -14.52 12.50
C SER A 103 8.48 -14.13 11.27
N ILE A 104 8.78 -12.85 11.11
CA ILE A 104 9.65 -12.31 10.08
C ILE A 104 10.52 -11.19 10.66
N ARG A 105 11.75 -11.06 10.14
CA ARG A 105 12.70 -10.00 10.47
C ARG A 105 13.59 -9.73 9.26
N ALA A 106 14.22 -8.57 9.23
CA ALA A 106 15.21 -8.21 8.22
C ALA A 106 16.44 -7.56 8.87
N ASP A 107 17.54 -7.52 8.14
CA ASP A 107 18.83 -7.03 8.65
C ASP A 107 18.97 -5.51 8.50
N GLU A 108 17.96 -4.85 7.93
CA GLU A 108 17.86 -3.39 7.77
C GLU A 108 16.42 -2.92 8.05
N PRO A 109 16.19 -1.62 8.28
CA PRO A 109 14.85 -1.08 8.42
C PRO A 109 14.03 -1.30 7.13
N LEU A 110 12.83 -1.87 7.26
CA LEU A 110 11.93 -2.12 6.13
C LEU A 110 10.48 -1.86 6.52
N VAL A 111 9.64 -1.58 5.52
CA VAL A 111 8.22 -1.31 5.72
C VAL A 111 7.40 -2.60 5.55
N PRO A 112 6.62 -3.03 6.56
CA PRO A 112 5.74 -4.17 6.46
C PRO A 112 4.46 -3.84 5.68
N PHE A 113 4.18 -4.65 4.67
CA PHE A 113 2.99 -4.62 3.83
C PHE A 113 2.32 -5.99 3.79
N VAL A 114 1.00 -6.02 3.69
CA VAL A 114 0.23 -7.21 3.33
C VAL A 114 -0.26 -7.04 1.90
N ASP A 115 0.02 -8.00 1.01
CA ASP A 115 -0.57 -8.00 -0.34
C ASP A 115 -2.11 -8.03 -0.20
N THR A 116 -2.80 -7.11 -0.89
CA THR A 116 -4.25 -7.02 -0.82
C THR A 116 -4.88 -8.28 -1.40
N PRO A 117 -5.66 -9.05 -0.62
CA PRO A 117 -6.28 -10.27 -1.10
C PRO A 117 -7.35 -9.99 -2.16
N TYR A 118 -7.56 -10.97 -3.04
CA TYR A 118 -8.65 -10.98 -3.98
C TYR A 118 -9.86 -11.77 -3.45
N GLY A 119 -11.06 -11.34 -3.82
CA GLY A 119 -12.31 -12.05 -3.57
C GLY A 119 -13.24 -11.32 -2.60
N GLU A 120 -14.21 -12.07 -2.06
CA GLU A 120 -15.20 -11.55 -1.12
C GLU A 120 -14.73 -11.73 0.34
N GLY A 121 -14.97 -10.71 1.17
CA GLY A 121 -14.66 -10.70 2.60
C GLY A 121 -13.27 -10.17 2.94
N SER A 122 -13.13 -9.56 4.11
CA SER A 122 -11.85 -9.06 4.63
C SER A 122 -11.13 -10.12 5.45
N ALA A 123 -9.80 -10.06 5.49
CA ALA A 123 -9.04 -10.76 6.51
C ALA A 123 -8.95 -9.89 7.76
N GLN A 124 -8.92 -10.52 8.93
CA GLN A 124 -8.51 -9.87 10.17
C GLN A 124 -7.12 -10.39 10.50
N ILE A 125 -6.15 -9.50 10.73
CA ILE A 125 -4.83 -9.86 11.25
C ILE A 125 -4.68 -9.40 12.70
N GLU A 126 -3.83 -10.13 13.40
CA GLU A 126 -3.19 -9.70 14.64
C GLU A 126 -1.68 -9.71 14.42
N TYR A 127 -0.99 -8.68 14.90
CA TYR A 127 0.46 -8.60 14.85
C TYR A 127 1.04 -7.99 16.12
N GLU A 128 2.29 -8.36 16.42
CA GLU A 128 3.06 -7.76 17.51
C GLU A 128 4.52 -7.56 17.03
N VAL A 129 5.14 -6.50 17.52
CA VAL A 129 6.56 -6.23 17.29
C VAL A 129 7.31 -6.59 18.58
N VAL A 130 8.23 -7.57 18.48
CA VAL A 130 8.98 -8.10 19.63
C VAL A 130 10.18 -7.20 19.89
N THR A 131 9.93 -6.09 20.58
CA THR A 131 10.91 -5.08 20.95
C THR A 131 10.43 -4.32 22.17
N SER A 132 11.34 -3.62 22.87
CA SER A 132 11.01 -2.64 23.91
C SER A 132 11.09 -1.19 23.42
N LYS A 133 11.44 -1.00 22.14
CA LYS A 133 11.59 0.33 21.51
C LYS A 133 10.31 0.69 20.77
N GLU A 134 9.96 1.96 20.76
CA GLU A 134 8.91 2.47 19.89
C GLU A 134 9.35 2.32 18.42
N MET A 135 8.40 1.96 17.55
CA MET A 135 8.63 1.92 16.11
C MET A 135 8.37 3.29 15.51
N LYS A 136 9.23 3.70 14.57
CA LYS A 136 9.00 4.91 13.78
C LYS A 136 7.71 4.74 12.98
N ALA A 137 6.86 5.75 13.03
CA ALA A 137 5.68 5.79 12.19
C ALA A 137 6.09 5.96 10.72
N LEU A 138 5.38 5.33 9.81
CA LEU A 138 5.56 5.53 8.37
C LEU A 138 4.88 6.85 7.98
N PRO A 139 5.60 7.86 7.45
CA PRO A 139 4.97 9.02 6.85
C PRO A 139 4.20 8.58 5.60
N VAL A 140 2.91 8.88 5.55
CA VAL A 140 2.04 8.56 4.40
C VAL A 140 1.44 9.84 3.85
N TYR A 141 1.61 10.07 2.55
CA TYR A 141 0.87 11.08 1.80
C TYR A 141 -0.28 10.39 1.06
N GLU A 142 -1.50 10.63 1.50
CA GLU A 142 -2.70 10.26 0.77
C GLU A 142 -3.01 11.33 -0.28
N TYR A 143 -3.55 10.94 -1.43
CA TYR A 143 -3.97 11.88 -2.48
C TYR A 143 -4.92 12.96 -1.93
N HIS A 144 -4.67 14.24 -2.27
CA HIS A 144 -5.27 15.42 -1.64
C HIS A 144 -4.91 15.64 -0.16
N GLY A 145 -3.85 15.00 0.30
CA GLY A 145 -3.29 15.16 1.64
C GLY A 145 -2.51 16.46 1.81
N ASN A 146 -2.11 16.72 3.05
CA ASN A 146 -1.35 17.91 3.41
C ASN A 146 0.17 17.64 3.31
N GLU A 147 0.82 18.19 2.28
CA GLU A 147 2.25 18.01 2.03
C GLU A 147 3.11 18.53 3.19
N THR A 148 2.76 19.69 3.76
CA THR A 148 3.50 20.26 4.89
C THR A 148 3.49 19.31 6.09
N MET A 149 2.34 18.72 6.41
CA MET A 149 2.23 17.74 7.49
C MET A 149 2.99 16.45 7.17
N PHE A 150 2.87 15.96 5.95
CA PHE A 150 3.59 14.78 5.48
C PHE A 150 5.10 14.93 5.62
N PHE A 151 5.66 16.02 5.11
CA PHE A 151 7.09 16.29 5.22
C PHE A 151 7.52 16.60 6.66
N SER A 152 6.72 17.33 7.42
CA SER A 152 7.01 17.58 8.84
C SER A 152 7.09 16.28 9.64
N MET A 153 6.21 15.32 9.36
CA MET A 153 6.27 13.99 9.97
C MET A 153 7.53 13.24 9.55
N TRP A 154 7.85 13.23 8.24
CA TRP A 154 9.07 12.57 7.74
C TRP A 154 10.35 13.19 8.32
N ASP A 155 10.37 14.51 8.51
CA ASP A 155 11.49 15.22 9.14
C ASP A 155 11.60 14.92 10.64
N THR A 156 10.46 14.83 11.34
CA THR A 156 10.43 14.59 12.80
C THR A 156 10.80 13.16 13.16
N GLU A 157 10.24 12.18 12.44
CA GLU A 157 10.49 10.76 12.67
C GLU A 157 11.89 10.32 12.19
N ASP A 158 12.54 11.17 11.37
CA ASP A 158 13.76 10.83 10.65
C ASP A 158 13.63 9.48 9.91
N ALA A 159 12.45 9.25 9.32
CA ALA A 159 12.02 7.97 8.80
C ALA A 159 12.82 7.53 7.56
N GLU A 160 13.15 6.24 7.48
CA GLU A 160 13.92 5.64 6.39
C GLU A 160 13.15 5.62 5.07
N TYR A 161 11.82 5.60 5.15
CA TYR A 161 10.91 5.57 4.02
C TYR A 161 9.68 6.43 4.27
N ALA A 162 9.02 6.79 3.18
CA ALA A 162 7.66 7.31 3.19
C ALA A 162 6.85 6.67 2.06
N LEU A 163 5.52 6.72 2.18
CA LEU A 163 4.60 6.16 1.21
C LEU A 163 3.73 7.26 0.60
N ILE A 164 3.67 7.32 -0.73
CA ILE A 164 2.73 8.17 -1.46
C ILE A 164 1.63 7.25 -2.01
N GLN A 165 0.38 7.52 -1.66
CA GLN A 165 -0.79 6.74 -2.05
C GLN A 165 -1.64 7.55 -3.04
N GLY A 166 -1.53 7.21 -4.32
CA GLY A 166 -2.39 7.72 -5.38
C GLY A 166 -3.60 6.82 -5.64
N VAL A 167 -4.39 7.21 -6.64
CA VAL A 167 -5.59 6.47 -7.06
C VAL A 167 -5.22 5.12 -7.67
N ASP A 168 -4.28 5.09 -8.62
CA ASP A 168 -3.89 3.87 -9.34
C ASP A 168 -2.60 3.24 -8.84
N PHE A 169 -1.85 3.90 -7.94
CA PHE A 169 -0.55 3.42 -7.51
C PHE A 169 -0.23 3.79 -6.06
N GLN A 170 0.75 3.08 -5.52
CA GLN A 170 1.45 3.42 -4.30
C GLN A 170 2.94 3.51 -4.62
N LEU A 171 3.64 4.50 -4.08
CA LEU A 171 5.06 4.72 -4.30
C LEU A 171 5.79 4.75 -2.95
N LEU A 172 6.63 3.74 -2.71
CA LEU A 172 7.52 3.68 -1.55
C LEU A 172 8.81 4.45 -1.87
N VAL A 173 9.05 5.54 -1.16
CA VAL A 173 10.16 6.45 -1.39
C VAL A 173 11.21 6.29 -0.28
N PRO A 174 12.47 6.00 -0.59
CA PRO A 174 13.54 6.01 0.42
C PRO A 174 13.88 7.44 0.83
N LYS A 175 14.37 7.60 2.06
CA LYS A 175 14.80 8.89 2.63
C LYS A 175 15.80 9.65 1.74
N LEU A 176 16.64 8.93 0.99
CA LEU A 176 17.60 9.53 0.05
C LEU A 176 16.91 10.43 -0.98
N ASP A 177 15.69 10.09 -1.39
CA ASP A 177 14.92 10.81 -2.40
C ASP A 177 13.93 11.82 -1.78
N LYS A 178 13.91 11.97 -0.46
CA LYS A 178 12.98 12.88 0.25
C LYS A 178 13.01 14.29 -0.32
N GLU A 179 14.19 14.85 -0.55
CA GLU A 179 14.32 16.22 -1.06
C GLU A 179 13.99 16.33 -2.55
N LEU A 180 14.07 15.24 -3.32
CA LEU A 180 13.57 15.22 -4.70
C LEU A 180 12.04 15.26 -4.73
N VAL A 181 11.38 14.55 -3.82
CA VAL A 181 9.91 14.60 -3.66
C VAL A 181 9.48 15.96 -3.10
N ARG A 182 10.23 16.56 -2.17
CA ARG A 182 9.92 17.90 -1.65
C ARG A 182 10.06 18.99 -2.70
N ASN A 183 11.00 18.82 -3.62
CA ASN A 183 11.34 19.80 -4.65
C ASN A 183 11.14 19.21 -6.06
N LEU A 184 9.93 18.72 -6.33
CA LEU A 184 9.58 18.17 -7.64
C LEU A 184 9.89 19.21 -8.74
N LYS A 185 10.72 18.82 -9.70
CA LYS A 185 11.18 19.72 -10.76
C LYS A 185 10.10 19.99 -11.80
N ASP A 186 9.37 18.95 -12.18
CA ASP A 186 8.43 18.97 -13.31
C ASP A 186 6.97 19.07 -12.85
N PHE A 187 6.72 19.00 -11.54
CA PHE A 187 5.39 19.03 -10.95
C PHE A 187 5.32 20.05 -9.81
N PRO A 188 4.23 20.84 -9.71
CA PRO A 188 4.07 21.82 -8.64
C PRO A 188 3.73 21.22 -7.27
N SER A 189 3.33 19.94 -7.22
CA SER A 189 2.93 19.22 -6.01
C SER A 189 2.95 17.69 -6.22
N ILE A 190 2.91 16.93 -5.14
CA ILE A 190 2.70 15.47 -5.12
C ILE A 190 1.35 15.13 -5.75
N ASP A 191 0.30 15.93 -5.51
CA ASP A 191 -0.99 15.77 -6.19
C ASP A 191 -0.87 15.87 -7.71
N ALA A 192 -0.11 16.85 -8.22
CA ALA A 192 0.11 16.98 -9.67
C ALA A 192 0.91 15.82 -10.26
N LEU A 193 1.85 15.25 -9.49
CA LEU A 193 2.55 14.02 -9.84
C LEU A 193 1.59 12.82 -9.90
N ILE A 194 0.69 12.69 -8.92
CA ILE A 194 -0.32 11.62 -8.88
C ILE A 194 -1.26 11.74 -10.08
N GLU A 195 -1.76 12.95 -10.38
CA GLU A 195 -2.64 13.21 -11.51
C GLU A 195 -1.99 12.91 -12.86
N TYR A 196 -0.70 13.25 -13.00
CA TYR A 196 0.04 12.91 -14.19
C TYR A 196 0.11 11.39 -14.41
N HIS A 197 0.41 10.62 -13.35
CA HIS A 197 0.43 9.16 -13.43
C HIS A 197 -0.96 8.58 -13.64
N HIS A 198 -2.00 9.13 -13.01
CA HIS A 198 -3.40 8.75 -13.24
C HIS A 198 -3.76 8.89 -14.73
N GLY A 199 -3.38 10.00 -15.37
CA GLY A 199 -3.57 10.21 -16.81
C GLY A 199 -2.84 9.18 -17.67
N ILE A 200 -1.60 8.81 -17.31
CA ILE A 200 -0.86 7.74 -17.98
C ILE A 200 -1.58 6.40 -17.86
N PHE A 201 -1.98 6.01 -16.64
CA PHE A 201 -2.70 4.76 -16.42
C PHE A 201 -4.03 4.75 -17.16
N ALA A 202 -4.79 5.84 -17.12
CA ALA A 202 -6.05 6.01 -17.85
C ALA A 202 -5.85 5.85 -19.37
N LEU A 203 -4.79 6.45 -19.94
CA LEU A 203 -4.46 6.29 -21.36
C LEU A 203 -4.21 4.82 -21.71
N PHE A 204 -3.36 4.12 -20.95
CA PHE A 204 -3.07 2.71 -21.21
C PHE A 204 -4.28 1.80 -20.96
N ASN A 205 -5.10 2.11 -19.97
CA ASN A 205 -6.37 1.42 -19.74
C ASN A 205 -7.31 1.58 -20.95
N GLY A 206 -7.42 2.79 -21.51
CA GLY A 206 -8.21 3.05 -22.70
C GLY A 206 -7.71 2.31 -23.94
N ILE A 207 -6.38 2.29 -24.17
CA ILE A 207 -5.77 1.51 -25.26
C ILE A 207 -6.04 0.01 -25.10
N ALA A 208 -6.04 -0.50 -23.86
CA ALA A 208 -6.33 -1.90 -23.56
C ALA A 208 -7.83 -2.25 -23.60
N GLY A 209 -8.71 -1.26 -23.82
CA GLY A 209 -10.16 -1.46 -23.91
C GLY A 209 -10.87 -1.51 -22.56
N PHE A 210 -10.27 -1.00 -21.48
CA PHE A 210 -10.92 -0.92 -20.16
C PHE A 210 -11.74 0.37 -20.02
N ASP A 211 -12.77 0.52 -20.85
CA ASP A 211 -13.64 1.71 -20.93
C ASP A 211 -14.96 1.58 -20.14
N GLY A 212 -15.18 0.45 -19.47
CA GLY A 212 -16.37 0.17 -18.68
C GLY A 212 -17.65 -0.10 -19.49
N SER A 213 -17.56 -0.27 -20.81
CA SER A 213 -18.72 -0.51 -21.69
C SER A 213 -19.43 -1.85 -21.46
N ALA A 214 -18.72 -2.85 -20.94
CA ALA A 214 -19.23 -4.14 -20.51
C ALA A 214 -18.47 -4.64 -19.26
N PRO A 215 -18.93 -5.72 -18.59
CA PRO A 215 -18.23 -6.30 -17.44
C PRO A 215 -16.75 -6.62 -17.70
N GLU A 216 -16.44 -7.18 -18.87
CA GLU A 216 -15.09 -7.49 -19.32
C GLU A 216 -14.24 -6.27 -19.71
N ASN A 217 -14.86 -5.09 -19.84
CA ASN A 217 -14.20 -3.81 -20.09
C ASN A 217 -14.01 -2.99 -18.81
N GLN A 218 -14.35 -3.52 -17.64
CA GLN A 218 -14.04 -2.85 -16.37
C GLN A 218 -12.53 -2.89 -16.11
N ASN A 219 -11.98 -1.84 -15.50
CA ASN A 219 -10.60 -1.89 -15.01
C ASN A 219 -10.54 -2.67 -13.69
N GLY A 220 -9.37 -3.22 -13.35
CA GLY A 220 -9.14 -3.82 -12.04
C GLY A 220 -9.01 -2.75 -10.95
N ALA A 221 -9.46 -3.08 -9.73
CA ALA A 221 -9.35 -2.20 -8.56
C ALA A 221 -7.94 -2.16 -7.94
N ASN A 222 -7.03 -3.03 -8.39
CA ASN A 222 -5.68 -3.11 -7.85
C ASN A 222 -4.83 -1.91 -8.26
N ARG A 223 -4.13 -1.30 -7.28
CA ARG A 223 -3.09 -0.31 -7.54
C ARG A 223 -1.78 -0.98 -7.95
N TYR A 224 -0.94 -0.24 -8.67
CA TYR A 224 0.46 -0.59 -8.89
C TYR A 224 1.30 -0.23 -7.67
N PHE A 225 2.32 -1.02 -7.35
CA PHE A 225 3.33 -0.66 -6.36
C PHE A 225 4.62 -0.28 -7.06
N LEU A 226 5.10 0.93 -6.77
CA LEU A 226 6.30 1.53 -7.32
C LEU A 226 7.33 1.69 -6.20
N LYS A 227 8.58 1.40 -6.50
CA LYS A 227 9.73 1.61 -5.61
C LYS A 227 11.01 1.60 -6.44
N ALA A 228 12.07 2.18 -5.91
CA ALA A 228 13.41 1.95 -6.43
C ALA A 228 13.86 0.50 -6.14
N ASP A 229 14.80 0.02 -6.95
CA ASP A 229 15.54 -1.22 -6.73
C ASP A 229 17.02 -0.97 -6.98
N ASP A 230 17.78 -0.73 -5.92
CA ASP A 230 19.22 -0.38 -5.98
C ASP A 230 20.04 -1.50 -6.64
N SER A 231 19.65 -2.75 -6.41
CA SER A 231 20.19 -3.93 -7.07
C SER A 231 19.39 -4.36 -8.32
N GLY A 232 18.66 -3.42 -8.92
CA GLY A 232 17.89 -3.59 -10.14
C GLY A 232 18.76 -3.83 -11.37
N ALA A 233 18.12 -4.10 -12.50
CA ALA A 233 18.81 -4.32 -13.78
C ALA A 233 19.39 -3.03 -14.41
N GLY A 234 19.39 -1.91 -13.68
CA GLY A 234 19.87 -0.61 -14.15
C GLY A 234 18.85 0.21 -14.96
N ALA A 235 17.58 -0.21 -15.02
CA ALA A 235 16.48 0.51 -15.66
C ALA A 235 15.15 0.24 -14.94
N ALA A 236 14.09 0.96 -15.32
CA ALA A 236 12.73 0.65 -14.88
C ALA A 236 12.28 -0.69 -15.47
N TYR A 237 11.67 -1.53 -14.63
CA TYR A 237 11.15 -2.83 -15.04
C TYR A 237 9.82 -3.14 -14.33
N TYR A 238 9.09 -4.11 -14.86
CA TYR A 238 7.81 -4.55 -14.33
C TYR A 238 7.92 -5.97 -13.76
N GLY A 239 7.41 -6.19 -12.55
CA GLY A 239 7.36 -7.49 -11.87
C GLY A 239 6.63 -7.39 -10.52
N GLY A 240 6.23 -8.53 -9.96
CA GLY A 240 5.49 -8.62 -8.68
C GLY A 240 6.04 -9.68 -7.72
#